data_AF-A0A370NB04-F1
#
_entry.id   AF-A0A370NB04-F1
#
_cell.length_a   1.000
_cell.length_b   1.000
_cell.length_c   1.000
_cell.angle_alpha   90.00
_cell.angle_beta   90.00
_cell.angle_gamma   90.00
#
_symmetry.space_group_name_H-M   'P 1'
#
loop_
_entity.id
_entity.type
_entity.pdbx_description
1 polymer ?
#
loop_
_entity_poly.entity_id
_entity_poly.type
_entity_poly.pdbx_seq_one_letter_code
_entity_poly.pdbx_strand_id
1 'polypeptide(L)'
;MRMSEPAKLPLSSGGAEGQKMEMQIPISDIDLALIKKMQEAAATISAGQSQVLMGKPSAYTLGNGDVLQVIVWDHPELAAATGAQPQTNGRISDPIQGFVIDNDGNVQLPYSGSVHVAGLQIDQAQQKIYKEFSRVFVKPQVTVRVASFRSQQVYVDGEVHTPGAVPINDIAMNLYEAINRAGGFSPTADQGRMVLVREGTSYPLNLTRMLELGENPASIVLKSGDLLRIMSRDESGVFVMGEVNRPVTAIPMKSGKLTLSDALSQAGSLNTGSADAAQLFIVRGSLDTEPKVFHLDAHSPVSMVLANQFELQPKDIVYVDGNGLVRFNRVLSLLLPAINAGLTTAIVTK
;
A
#
# COMPACT_ATOMS: atom_id res chain seq x y z
N MET A 1 10.17 42.79 -6.84
CA MET A 1 11.31 42.63 -5.89
C MET A 1 11.39 41.15 -5.56
N ARG A 2 12.53 40.48 -5.81
CA ARG A 2 12.73 39.08 -5.42
C ARG A 2 12.66 38.99 -3.88
N MET A 3 11.79 38.16 -3.32
CA MET A 3 11.92 37.78 -1.91
C MET A 3 13.06 36.76 -1.82
N SER A 4 14.28 37.25 -1.61
CA SER A 4 15.45 36.45 -1.25
C SER A 4 15.58 36.26 0.26
N GLU A 5 14.59 36.69 1.04
CA GLU A 5 14.61 36.56 2.50
C GLU A 5 13.88 35.29 2.94
N PRO A 6 14.50 34.45 3.81
CA PRO A 6 13.89 33.22 4.30
C PRO A 6 12.61 33.53 5.10
N ALA A 7 11.58 32.70 4.93
CA ALA A 7 10.35 32.81 5.71
C ALA A 7 10.66 32.58 7.19
N LYS A 8 10.11 33.42 8.07
CA LYS A 8 10.38 33.41 9.51
C LYS A 8 9.21 32.80 10.29
N LEU A 9 9.47 31.77 11.09
CA LEU A 9 8.51 31.20 12.04
C LEU A 9 8.76 31.71 13.47
N PRO A 10 7.74 32.17 14.22
CA PRO A 10 7.84 32.34 15.66
C PRO A 10 7.52 31.02 16.37
N LEU A 11 8.52 30.38 16.97
CA LEU A 11 8.30 29.29 17.93
C LEU A 11 7.88 29.87 19.29
N SER A 12 6.70 29.50 19.78
CA SER A 12 6.28 29.76 21.17
C SER A 12 6.57 28.51 22.00
N SER A 13 7.72 28.47 22.67
CA SER A 13 7.95 27.48 23.73
C SER A 13 7.01 27.80 24.90
N GLY A 14 6.16 26.85 25.30
CA GLY A 14 5.36 26.96 26.52
C GLY A 14 6.26 27.13 27.74
N GLY A 15 6.34 28.37 28.24
CA GLY A 15 7.14 28.75 29.39
C GLY A 15 7.42 30.25 29.35
N ALA A 16 7.05 30.96 30.41
CA ALA A 16 7.34 32.38 30.56
C ALA A 16 8.86 32.60 30.34
N GLU A 17 9.19 33.51 29.40
CA GLU A 17 10.54 33.87 28.92
C GLU A 17 11.21 32.97 27.85
N GLY A 18 10.43 32.37 26.94
CA GLY A 18 10.97 31.71 25.74
C GLY A 18 11.44 32.65 24.63
N GLN A 19 12.74 32.61 24.30
CA GLN A 19 13.32 33.25 23.11
C GLN A 19 12.56 32.81 21.84
N LYS A 20 12.12 33.78 21.03
CA LYS A 20 11.60 33.53 19.66
C LYS A 20 12.73 32.92 18.83
N MET A 21 12.78 31.60 18.73
CA MET A 21 13.64 30.94 17.75
C MET A 21 13.02 31.18 16.37
N GLU A 22 13.61 32.11 15.62
CA GLU A 22 13.31 32.34 14.20
C GLU A 22 13.88 31.15 13.41
N MET A 23 13.04 30.16 13.06
CA MET A 23 13.43 29.18 12.05
C MET A 23 13.45 29.89 10.69
N GLN A 24 14.63 30.03 10.10
CA GLN A 24 14.80 30.46 8.71
C GLN A 24 14.47 29.27 7.82
N ILE A 25 13.34 29.33 7.12
CA ILE A 25 12.98 28.28 6.17
C ILE A 25 13.62 28.62 4.82
N PRO A 26 14.57 27.80 4.32
CA PRO A 26 15.17 28.05 3.01
C PRO A 26 14.12 27.87 1.91
N ILE A 27 13.96 28.89 1.08
CA ILE A 27 13.15 28.84 -0.14
C ILE A 27 14.03 28.29 -1.25
N SER A 28 13.63 27.17 -1.87
CA SER A 28 14.33 26.55 -2.99
C SER A 28 13.57 26.80 -4.29
N ASP A 29 14.23 27.32 -5.31
CA ASP A 29 13.61 27.47 -6.62
C ASP A 29 13.41 26.11 -7.29
N ILE A 30 12.26 25.92 -7.93
CA ILE A 30 11.97 24.75 -8.75
C ILE A 30 12.69 24.91 -10.07
N ASP A 31 13.82 24.20 -10.20
CA ASP A 31 14.60 24.11 -11.42
C ASP A 31 14.83 22.64 -11.83
N LEU A 32 15.44 22.45 -13.01
CA LEU A 32 15.78 21.13 -13.53
C LEU A 32 16.74 20.34 -12.62
N ALA A 33 17.63 21.03 -11.90
CA ALA A 33 18.62 20.39 -11.04
C ALA A 33 17.95 19.82 -9.77
N LEU A 34 17.05 20.59 -9.16
CA LEU A 34 16.25 20.16 -8.03
C LEU A 34 15.35 18.98 -8.41
N ILE A 35 14.65 19.06 -9.54
CA ILE A 35 13.77 17.99 -10.02
C ILE A 35 14.57 16.69 -10.21
N LYS A 36 15.73 16.74 -10.88
CA LYS A 36 16.60 15.58 -11.05
C LYS A 36 17.07 15.00 -9.72
N LYS A 37 17.55 15.85 -8.81
CA LYS A 37 17.99 15.43 -7.46
C LYS A 37 16.86 14.73 -6.69
N MET A 38 15.63 15.23 -6.79
CA MET A 38 14.46 14.63 -6.15
C MET A 38 14.10 13.27 -6.78
N GLN A 39 14.13 13.18 -8.11
CA GLN A 39 13.86 11.93 -8.84
C GLN A 39 14.89 10.85 -8.51
N GLU A 40 16.17 11.20 -8.46
CA GLU A 40 17.28 10.33 -8.09
C GLU A 40 17.14 9.83 -6.65
N ALA A 41 16.90 10.74 -5.68
CA ALA A 41 16.71 10.38 -4.28
C ALA A 41 15.51 9.45 -4.10
N ALA A 42 14.41 9.71 -4.79
CA ALA A 42 13.26 8.82 -4.79
C ALA A 42 13.65 7.45 -5.35
N ALA A 43 14.42 7.38 -6.44
CA ALA A 43 14.75 6.11 -7.12
C ALA A 43 15.59 5.19 -6.24
N THR A 44 16.55 5.75 -5.51
CA THR A 44 17.40 4.99 -4.60
C THR A 44 16.59 4.35 -3.46
N ILE A 45 15.63 5.08 -2.88
CA ILE A 45 14.79 4.58 -1.78
C ILE A 45 13.93 3.40 -2.24
N SER A 46 13.27 3.53 -3.40
CA SER A 46 12.40 2.46 -3.91
C SER A 46 13.19 1.21 -4.33
N ALA A 47 14.31 1.37 -5.03
CA ALA A 47 15.11 0.24 -5.51
C ALA A 47 15.64 -0.62 -4.35
N GLY A 48 16.13 0.01 -3.28
CA GLY A 48 16.64 -0.72 -2.10
C GLY A 48 15.56 -1.53 -1.38
N GLN A 49 14.31 -1.04 -1.33
CA GLN A 49 13.21 -1.71 -0.63
C GLN A 49 12.60 -2.86 -1.45
N SER A 50 12.39 -2.65 -2.75
CA SER A 50 11.87 -3.70 -3.65
C SER A 50 12.79 -4.91 -3.69
N GLN A 51 14.11 -4.71 -3.73
CA GLN A 51 15.10 -5.79 -3.80
C GLN A 51 15.00 -6.78 -2.62
N VAL A 52 14.65 -6.30 -1.43
CA VAL A 52 14.50 -7.11 -0.21
C VAL A 52 13.25 -8.00 -0.27
N LEU A 53 12.23 -7.57 -1.00
CA LEU A 53 10.95 -8.26 -1.13
C LEU A 53 10.88 -9.19 -2.34
N MET A 54 11.78 -9.02 -3.30
CA MET A 54 11.92 -9.93 -4.43
C MET A 54 12.42 -11.29 -3.96
N GLY A 55 11.72 -12.35 -4.37
CA GLY A 55 12.05 -13.70 -3.93
C GLY A 55 11.67 -14.74 -4.96
N LYS A 56 12.33 -15.90 -4.87
CA LYS A 56 11.85 -17.08 -5.59
C LYS A 56 10.62 -17.62 -4.84
N PRO A 57 9.53 -17.93 -5.54
CA PRO A 57 8.37 -18.53 -4.91
C PRO A 57 8.73 -19.87 -4.27
N SER A 58 8.38 -20.04 -2.99
CA SER A 58 8.48 -21.32 -2.29
C SER A 58 7.27 -22.19 -2.60
N ALA A 59 7.48 -23.49 -2.74
CA ALA A 59 6.38 -24.44 -2.85
C ALA A 59 5.52 -24.42 -1.58
N TYR A 60 4.21 -24.61 -1.74
CA TYR A 60 3.30 -24.69 -0.63
C TYR A 60 3.58 -25.93 0.23
N THR A 61 3.67 -25.72 1.54
CA THR A 61 3.72 -26.80 2.53
C THR A 61 2.42 -26.86 3.31
N LEU A 62 1.91 -28.06 3.52
CA LEU A 62 0.69 -28.29 4.30
C LEU A 62 0.83 -27.74 5.71
N GLY A 63 -0.24 -27.15 6.23
CA GLY A 63 -0.27 -26.63 7.59
C GLY A 63 -1.58 -26.95 8.31
N ASN A 64 -1.58 -26.69 9.61
CA ASN A 64 -2.71 -26.97 10.49
C ASN A 64 -3.98 -26.26 9.98
N GLY A 65 -5.10 -26.97 9.97
CA GLY A 65 -6.38 -26.47 9.47
C GLY A 65 -6.62 -26.64 7.97
N ASP A 66 -5.60 -26.99 7.17
CA ASP A 66 -5.84 -27.39 5.77
C ASP A 66 -6.74 -28.61 5.70
N VAL A 67 -7.45 -28.74 4.59
CA VAL A 67 -8.34 -29.88 4.35
C VAL A 67 -7.80 -30.67 3.18
N LEU A 68 -7.50 -31.95 3.41
CA LEU A 68 -7.01 -32.87 2.40
C LEU A 68 -8.13 -33.75 1.87
N GLN A 69 -8.21 -33.89 0.55
CA GLN A 69 -8.95 -34.95 -0.10
C GLN A 69 -8.02 -36.11 -0.37
N VAL A 70 -8.27 -37.25 0.26
CA VAL A 70 -7.51 -38.48 0.07
C VAL A 70 -8.41 -39.49 -0.64
N ILE A 71 -8.01 -39.86 -1.86
CA ILE A 71 -8.71 -40.85 -2.67
C ILE A 71 -7.83 -42.08 -2.74
N VAL A 72 -8.39 -43.22 -2.35
CA VAL A 72 -7.76 -44.53 -2.53
C VAL A 72 -8.57 -45.27 -3.59
N TRP A 73 -7.96 -45.55 -4.74
CA TRP A 73 -8.65 -46.22 -5.84
C TRP A 73 -8.96 -47.67 -5.49
N ASP A 74 -10.01 -48.22 -6.12
CA ASP A 74 -10.58 -49.54 -5.83
C ASP A 74 -11.12 -49.72 -4.39
N HIS A 75 -11.23 -48.62 -3.64
CA HIS A 75 -11.72 -48.56 -2.26
C HIS A 75 -12.78 -47.43 -2.07
N PRO A 76 -13.96 -47.53 -2.71
CA PRO A 76 -15.01 -46.50 -2.63
C PRO A 76 -15.55 -46.26 -1.22
N GLU A 77 -15.40 -47.23 -0.31
CA GLU A 77 -15.74 -47.10 1.11
C GLU A 77 -14.94 -45.99 1.81
N LEU A 78 -13.72 -45.71 1.36
CA LEU A 78 -12.87 -44.64 1.90
C LEU A 78 -13.29 -43.26 1.41
N ALA A 79 -13.79 -43.18 0.17
CA ALA A 79 -14.38 -41.97 -0.37
C ALA A 79 -15.74 -41.65 0.29
N ALA A 80 -16.51 -42.67 0.68
CA ALA A 80 -17.76 -42.47 1.43
C ALA A 80 -17.50 -41.92 2.86
N ALA A 81 -16.34 -42.24 3.45
CA ALA A 81 -15.96 -41.75 4.79
C ALA A 81 -15.69 -40.24 4.84
N THR A 82 -15.39 -39.60 3.69
CA THR A 82 -15.29 -38.13 3.58
C THR A 82 -16.64 -37.40 3.52
N GLY A 83 -17.75 -38.15 3.56
CA GLY A 83 -19.13 -37.64 3.53
C GLY A 83 -19.81 -37.85 2.17
N ALA A 84 -21.10 -38.18 2.18
CA ALA A 84 -21.90 -38.27 0.95
C ALA A 84 -22.17 -36.88 0.37
N GLN A 85 -22.13 -36.75 -0.95
CA GLN A 85 -22.46 -35.54 -1.71
C GLN A 85 -23.86 -35.00 -1.33
N PRO A 86 -24.01 -33.79 -0.79
CA PRO A 86 -25.29 -33.10 -0.81
C PRO A 86 -25.61 -32.73 -2.27
N GLN A 87 -26.68 -33.29 -2.81
CA GLN A 87 -27.20 -33.01 -4.15
C GLN A 87 -27.90 -31.64 -4.28
N THR A 88 -27.64 -30.67 -3.40
CA THR A 88 -28.39 -29.41 -3.39
C THR A 88 -27.50 -28.21 -3.09
N ASN A 89 -27.37 -27.31 -4.08
CA ASN A 89 -26.91 -25.92 -4.01
C ASN A 89 -26.05 -25.57 -2.77
N GLY A 90 -24.75 -25.88 -2.85
CA GLY A 90 -23.81 -25.64 -1.77
C GLY A 90 -23.78 -24.16 -1.37
N ARG A 91 -24.03 -23.87 -0.10
CA ARG A 91 -23.83 -22.54 0.47
C ARG A 91 -22.35 -22.35 0.77
N ILE A 92 -21.86 -21.11 0.75
CA ILE A 92 -20.46 -20.77 1.10
C ILE A 92 -20.06 -21.30 2.49
N SER A 93 -21.04 -21.52 3.36
CA SER A 93 -20.89 -22.05 4.72
C SER A 93 -20.85 -23.58 4.83
N ASP A 94 -21.04 -24.33 3.74
CA ASP A 94 -21.05 -25.79 3.82
C ASP A 94 -19.65 -26.32 4.10
N PRO A 95 -19.51 -27.31 5.01
CA PRO A 95 -18.23 -27.86 5.36
C PRO A 95 -17.57 -28.50 4.14
N ILE A 96 -16.35 -28.04 3.83
CA ILE A 96 -15.55 -28.60 2.75
C ILE A 96 -15.22 -30.05 3.10
N GLN A 97 -15.63 -30.97 2.23
CA GLN A 97 -15.41 -32.40 2.46
C GLN A 97 -13.93 -32.74 2.37
N GLY A 98 -13.45 -33.55 3.31
CA GLY A 98 -12.07 -34.01 3.39
C GLY A 98 -11.61 -34.20 4.82
N PHE A 99 -10.34 -34.53 4.97
CA PHE A 99 -9.69 -34.75 6.25
C PHE A 99 -8.92 -33.50 6.66
N VAL A 100 -9.27 -32.94 7.82
CA VAL A 100 -8.64 -31.73 8.35
C VAL A 100 -7.31 -32.09 9.00
N ILE A 101 -6.27 -31.27 8.76
CA ILE A 101 -5.01 -31.35 9.49
C ILE A 101 -5.24 -30.73 10.88
N ASP A 102 -5.06 -31.53 11.93
CA ASP A 102 -5.24 -31.09 13.31
C ASP A 102 -4.12 -30.16 13.80
N ASN A 103 -4.22 -29.71 15.06
CA ASN A 103 -3.23 -28.81 15.66
C ASN A 103 -1.87 -29.46 15.93
N ASP A 104 -1.82 -30.80 15.97
CA ASP A 104 -0.58 -31.58 16.09
C ASP A 104 0.03 -31.88 14.71
N GLY A 105 -0.58 -31.37 13.64
CA GLY A 105 -0.14 -31.52 12.26
C GLY A 105 -0.48 -32.86 11.65
N ASN A 106 -1.42 -33.61 12.23
CA ASN A 106 -1.81 -34.94 11.77
C ASN A 106 -3.14 -34.94 11.04
N VAL A 107 -3.33 -35.97 10.22
CA VAL A 107 -4.59 -36.29 9.56
C VAL A 107 -5.03 -37.66 10.03
N GLN A 108 -6.27 -37.74 10.52
CA GLN A 108 -6.89 -38.99 10.92
C GLN A 108 -7.50 -39.68 9.71
N LEU A 109 -6.92 -40.81 9.31
CA LEU A 109 -7.36 -41.59 8.16
C LEU A 109 -7.95 -42.94 8.61
N PRO A 110 -9.03 -43.42 7.95
CA PRO A 110 -9.56 -44.74 8.22
C PRO A 110 -8.50 -45.83 7.96
N TYR A 111 -8.44 -46.83 8.82
CA TYR A 111 -7.51 -47.97 8.79
C TYR A 111 -6.01 -47.66 8.98
N SER A 112 -5.52 -46.52 8.49
CA SER A 112 -4.11 -46.09 8.65
C SER A 112 -3.85 -45.24 9.91
N GLY A 113 -4.90 -44.79 10.59
CA GLY A 113 -4.78 -44.06 11.85
C GLY A 113 -4.33 -42.62 11.65
N SER A 114 -3.55 -42.09 12.60
CA SER A 114 -3.06 -40.71 12.56
C SER A 114 -1.75 -40.62 11.77
N VAL A 115 -1.72 -39.73 10.76
CA VAL A 115 -0.56 -39.53 9.88
C VAL A 115 -0.13 -38.06 9.92
N HIS A 116 1.08 -37.80 10.41
CA HIS A 116 1.63 -36.44 10.43
C HIS A 116 1.94 -35.93 9.01
N VAL A 117 1.37 -34.80 8.60
CA VAL A 117 1.53 -34.24 7.24
C VAL A 117 1.86 -32.75 7.22
N ALA A 118 1.76 -32.05 8.35
CA ALA A 118 2.17 -30.65 8.44
C ALA A 118 3.65 -30.48 8.07
N GLY A 119 3.96 -29.39 7.38
CA GLY A 119 5.29 -29.08 6.85
C GLY A 119 5.70 -29.87 5.60
N LEU A 120 4.92 -30.88 5.18
CA LEU A 120 5.20 -31.63 3.95
C LEU A 120 4.63 -30.91 2.73
N GLN A 121 5.29 -31.08 1.59
CA GLN A 121 4.68 -30.82 0.30
C GLN A 121 3.65 -31.91 -0.03
N ILE A 122 2.72 -31.62 -0.94
CA ILE A 122 1.60 -32.52 -1.26
C ILE A 122 2.06 -33.89 -1.78
N ASP A 123 3.15 -33.92 -2.55
CA ASP A 123 3.78 -35.13 -3.07
C ASP A 123 4.40 -35.99 -1.96
N GLN A 124 5.07 -35.34 -1.01
CA GLN A 124 5.64 -35.98 0.18
C GLN A 124 4.55 -36.53 1.09
N ALA A 125 3.46 -35.78 1.28
CA ALA A 125 2.29 -36.24 2.03
C ALA A 125 1.64 -37.46 1.35
N GLN A 126 1.49 -37.45 0.02
CA GLN A 126 0.98 -38.60 -0.73
C GLN A 126 1.85 -39.85 -0.55
N GLN A 127 3.17 -39.71 -0.65
CA GLN A 127 4.10 -40.83 -0.42
C GLN A 127 4.01 -41.39 1.00
N LYS A 128 3.89 -40.51 1.99
CA LYS A 128 3.74 -40.89 3.40
C LYS A 128 2.43 -41.63 3.64
N ILE A 129 1.32 -41.10 3.14
CA ILE A 129 0.00 -41.72 3.24
C ILE A 129 -0.04 -43.07 2.52
N TYR A 130 0.57 -43.17 1.34
CA TYR A 130 0.73 -44.44 0.62
C TYR A 130 1.44 -45.50 1.48
N LYS A 131 2.53 -45.12 2.17
CA LYS A 131 3.29 -46.03 3.03
C LYS A 131 2.46 -46.53 4.23
N GLU A 132 1.65 -45.66 4.83
CA GLU A 132 0.78 -46.03 5.95
C GLU A 132 -0.37 -46.96 5.50
N PHE A 133 -1.01 -46.66 4.36
CA PHE A 133 -2.02 -47.56 3.79
C PHE A 133 -1.45 -48.90 3.31
N SER A 134 -0.20 -48.95 2.85
CA SER A 134 0.44 -50.20 2.42
C SER A 134 0.66 -51.21 3.55
N ARG A 135 0.48 -50.79 4.83
CA ARG A 135 0.49 -51.71 5.97
C ARG A 135 -0.80 -52.53 6.08
N VAL A 136 -1.89 -52.04 5.49
CA VAL A 136 -3.23 -52.62 5.59
C VAL A 136 -3.72 -53.14 4.23
N PHE A 137 -3.39 -52.44 3.15
CA PHE A 137 -3.82 -52.76 1.78
C PHE A 137 -2.65 -53.21 0.91
N VAL A 138 -2.91 -54.13 -0.02
CA VAL A 138 -1.91 -54.62 -0.96
C VAL A 138 -1.84 -53.69 -2.17
N LYS A 139 -0.70 -52.98 -2.32
CA LYS A 139 -0.44 -52.05 -3.44
C LYS A 139 -1.55 -50.98 -3.65
N PRO A 140 -1.89 -50.20 -2.61
CA PRO A 140 -2.95 -49.18 -2.72
C PRO A 140 -2.55 -48.09 -3.70
N GLN A 141 -3.49 -47.63 -4.53
CA GLN A 141 -3.29 -46.45 -5.37
C GLN A 141 -3.89 -45.25 -4.65
N VAL A 142 -3.04 -44.32 -4.22
CA VAL A 142 -3.44 -43.16 -3.40
C VAL A 142 -3.23 -41.86 -4.18
N THR A 143 -4.24 -41.01 -4.19
CA THR A 143 -4.18 -39.63 -4.69
C THR A 143 -4.53 -38.67 -3.56
N VAL A 144 -3.66 -37.70 -3.29
CA VAL A 144 -3.88 -36.68 -2.26
C VAL A 144 -3.95 -35.31 -2.91
N ARG A 145 -4.98 -34.54 -2.57
CA ARG A 145 -5.17 -33.16 -3.03
C ARG A 145 -5.53 -32.27 -1.85
N VAL A 146 -5.21 -30.98 -1.94
CA VAL A 146 -5.72 -30.00 -0.98
C VAL A 146 -7.10 -29.58 -1.43
N ALA A 147 -8.12 -29.88 -0.63
CA ALA A 147 -9.49 -29.45 -0.83
C ALA A 147 -9.70 -28.00 -0.36
N SER A 148 -8.98 -27.58 0.68
CA SER A 148 -9.03 -26.20 1.18
C SER A 148 -7.69 -25.79 1.78
N PHE A 149 -7.19 -24.65 1.31
CA PHE A 149 -5.99 -23.99 1.84
C PHE A 149 -6.42 -23.01 2.92
N ARG A 150 -6.16 -23.34 4.19
CA ARG A 150 -6.65 -22.58 5.35
C ARG A 150 -5.56 -22.23 6.34
N SER A 151 -4.43 -22.91 6.26
CA SER A 151 -3.31 -22.74 7.18
C SER A 151 -2.48 -21.48 6.91
N GLN A 152 -2.50 -20.97 5.68
CA GLN A 152 -1.70 -19.84 5.25
C GLN A 152 -2.53 -18.81 4.49
N GLN A 153 -2.42 -17.55 4.89
CA GLN A 153 -3.15 -16.45 4.27
C GLN A 153 -2.37 -15.15 4.32
N VAL A 154 -2.63 -14.28 3.34
CA VAL A 154 -2.24 -12.87 3.35
C VAL A 154 -3.48 -12.03 3.64
N TYR A 155 -3.31 -10.85 4.21
CA TYR A 155 -4.41 -9.91 4.43
C TYR A 155 -4.30 -8.78 3.42
N VAL A 156 -5.38 -8.51 2.70
CA VAL A 156 -5.47 -7.37 1.78
C VAL A 156 -6.49 -6.39 2.33
N ASP A 157 -6.06 -5.16 2.56
CA ASP A 157 -6.84 -4.10 3.20
C ASP A 157 -6.83 -2.80 2.35
N GLY A 158 -7.81 -1.94 2.60
CA GLY A 158 -7.96 -0.65 1.94
C GLY A 158 -8.66 -0.72 0.60
N GLU A 159 -8.15 0.01 -0.39
CA GLU A 159 -8.84 0.32 -1.65
C GLU A 159 -8.79 -0.81 -2.70
N VAL A 160 -9.45 -1.91 -2.39
CA VAL A 160 -9.73 -3.05 -3.28
C VAL A 160 -11.21 -3.38 -3.28
N HIS A 161 -11.70 -4.13 -4.26
CA HIS A 161 -13.14 -4.45 -4.34
C HIS A 161 -13.61 -5.39 -3.21
N THR A 162 -12.78 -6.34 -2.80
CA THR A 162 -13.10 -7.28 -1.72
C THR A 162 -11.94 -7.38 -0.71
N PRO A 163 -11.85 -6.44 0.24
CA PRO A 163 -10.86 -6.51 1.32
C PRO A 163 -11.09 -7.74 2.20
N GLY A 164 -10.01 -8.31 2.74
CA GLY A 164 -10.08 -9.45 3.64
C GLY A 164 -8.87 -10.39 3.55
N ALA A 165 -9.03 -11.56 4.17
CA ALA A 165 -8.03 -12.62 4.12
C ALA A 165 -8.07 -13.33 2.76
N VAL A 166 -6.89 -13.48 2.14
CA VAL A 166 -6.70 -14.19 0.88
C VAL A 166 -5.83 -15.42 1.13
N PRO A 167 -6.36 -16.64 0.96
CA PRO A 167 -5.60 -17.86 1.22
C PRO A 167 -4.46 -18.07 0.21
N ILE A 168 -3.31 -18.51 0.71
CA ILE A 168 -2.17 -18.94 -0.11
C ILE A 168 -2.40 -20.38 -0.54
N ASN A 169 -2.26 -20.66 -1.83
CA ASN A 169 -2.42 -22.00 -2.39
C ASN A 169 -1.12 -22.54 -2.99
N ASP A 170 -1.23 -23.60 -3.79
CA ASP A 170 -0.15 -24.23 -4.55
C ASP A 170 0.48 -23.32 -5.61
N ILE A 171 -0.20 -22.24 -5.98
CA ILE A 171 0.35 -21.14 -6.77
C ILE A 171 0.89 -20.09 -5.80
N ALA A 172 2.17 -19.77 -5.94
CA ALA A 172 2.81 -18.81 -5.05
C ALA A 172 2.13 -17.44 -5.12
N MET A 173 1.78 -16.93 -3.93
CA MET A 173 1.13 -15.64 -3.78
C MET A 173 2.15 -14.53 -4.07
N ASN A 174 1.87 -13.70 -5.06
CA ASN A 174 2.64 -12.48 -5.33
C ASN A 174 1.75 -11.24 -5.17
N LEU A 175 2.37 -10.06 -5.17
CA LEU A 175 1.67 -8.78 -5.02
C LEU A 175 0.50 -8.63 -5.99
N TYR A 176 0.71 -8.93 -7.27
CA TYR A 176 -0.30 -8.77 -8.31
C TYR A 176 -1.45 -9.79 -8.14
N GLU A 177 -1.13 -11.04 -7.82
CA GLU A 177 -2.09 -12.10 -7.56
C GLU A 177 -2.99 -11.78 -6.35
N ALA A 178 -2.41 -11.27 -5.26
CA ALA A 178 -3.16 -10.90 -4.06
C ALA A 178 -4.20 -9.80 -4.36
N ILE A 179 -3.82 -8.79 -5.15
CA ILE A 179 -4.73 -7.72 -5.57
C ILE A 179 -5.85 -8.27 -6.46
N ASN A 180 -5.52 -9.14 -7.44
CA ASN A 180 -6.54 -9.74 -8.31
C ASN A 180 -7.53 -10.61 -7.53
N ARG A 181 -7.04 -11.42 -6.58
CA ARG A 181 -7.91 -12.24 -5.71
C ARG A 181 -8.77 -11.40 -4.77
N ALA A 182 -8.32 -10.20 -4.42
CA ALA A 182 -9.12 -9.19 -3.72
C ALA A 182 -10.06 -8.39 -4.66
N GLY A 183 -10.30 -8.88 -5.88
CA GLY A 183 -11.20 -8.27 -6.86
C GLY A 183 -10.61 -7.09 -7.62
N GLY A 184 -9.30 -6.85 -7.52
CA GLY A 184 -8.61 -5.72 -8.14
C GLY A 184 -8.79 -4.40 -7.39
N PHE A 185 -8.07 -3.37 -7.85
CA PHE A 185 -8.12 -2.02 -7.28
C PHE A 185 -9.50 -1.37 -7.36
N SER A 186 -9.95 -0.71 -6.29
CA SER A 186 -11.13 0.16 -6.33
C SER A 186 -10.91 1.37 -7.25
N PRO A 187 -11.97 2.10 -7.66
CA PRO A 187 -11.82 3.35 -8.43
C PRO A 187 -11.04 4.46 -7.72
N THR A 188 -11.05 4.46 -6.38
CA THR A 188 -10.40 5.43 -5.49
C THR A 188 -9.00 5.00 -5.05
N ALA A 189 -8.57 3.79 -5.41
CA ALA A 189 -7.26 3.25 -5.08
C ALA A 189 -6.09 4.07 -5.62
N ASP A 190 -5.07 4.21 -4.78
CA ASP A 190 -3.78 4.79 -5.13
C ASP A 190 -2.78 3.67 -5.46
N GLN A 191 -2.53 3.44 -6.76
CA GLN A 191 -1.58 2.40 -7.19
C GLN A 191 -0.11 2.80 -6.95
N GLY A 192 0.15 4.09 -6.69
CA GLY A 192 1.49 4.58 -6.37
C GLY A 192 1.81 4.52 -4.88
N ARG A 193 0.83 4.27 -4.01
CA ARG A 193 0.99 4.21 -2.56
C ARG A 193 0.30 2.99 -1.97
N MET A 194 1.10 1.95 -1.79
CA MET A 194 0.73 0.75 -1.05
C MET A 194 1.75 0.52 0.06
N VAL A 195 1.36 -0.24 1.08
CA VAL A 195 2.25 -0.63 2.17
C VAL A 195 2.12 -2.13 2.37
N LEU A 196 3.23 -2.84 2.26
CA LEU A 196 3.34 -4.22 2.73
C LEU A 196 3.90 -4.21 4.14
N VAL A 197 3.19 -4.79 5.09
CA VAL A 197 3.67 -5.04 6.45
C VAL A 197 4.03 -6.51 6.57
N ARG A 198 5.31 -6.79 6.85
CA ARG A 198 5.86 -8.13 7.04
C ARG A 198 6.68 -8.16 8.31
N GLU A 199 6.32 -9.06 9.24
CA GLU A 199 7.04 -9.25 10.51
C GLU A 199 7.23 -7.92 11.29
N GLY A 200 6.21 -7.06 11.28
CA GLY A 200 6.25 -5.75 11.95
C GLY A 200 7.02 -4.66 11.20
N THR A 201 7.64 -4.97 10.06
CA THR A 201 8.33 -3.98 9.21
C THR A 201 7.43 -3.52 8.07
N SER A 202 7.31 -2.22 7.88
CA SER A 202 6.54 -1.61 6.77
C SER A 202 7.44 -1.35 5.57
N TYR A 203 7.02 -1.83 4.40
CA TYR A 203 7.66 -1.65 3.12
C TYR A 203 6.71 -0.85 2.20
N PRO A 204 7.02 0.43 1.93
CA PRO A 204 6.31 1.20 0.92
C PRO A 204 6.47 0.56 -0.45
N LEU A 205 5.37 0.42 -1.18
CA LEU A 205 5.32 -0.14 -2.53
C LEU A 205 4.65 0.87 -3.47
N ASN A 206 5.20 0.99 -4.67
CA ASN A 206 4.66 1.86 -5.72
C ASN A 206 4.57 1.07 -7.03
N LEU A 207 3.36 0.62 -7.37
CA LEU A 207 3.13 -0.23 -8.54
C LEU A 207 3.45 0.52 -9.83
N THR A 208 3.01 1.76 -9.95
CA THR A 208 3.24 2.59 -11.15
C THR A 208 4.72 2.72 -11.44
N ARG A 209 5.53 3.01 -10.42
CA ARG A 209 6.97 3.17 -10.57
C ARG A 209 7.65 1.87 -10.99
N MET A 210 7.25 0.74 -10.42
CA MET A 210 7.79 -0.57 -10.82
C MET A 210 7.57 -0.79 -12.32
N LEU A 211 6.36 -0.53 -12.81
CA LEU A 211 6.03 -0.65 -14.23
C LEU A 211 6.84 0.31 -15.12
N GLU A 212 7.06 1.55 -14.68
CA GLU A 212 7.89 2.54 -15.38
C GLU A 212 9.36 2.11 -15.48
N LEU A 213 9.87 1.43 -14.46
CA LEU A 213 11.23 0.88 -14.43
C LEU A 213 11.32 -0.50 -15.13
N GLY A 214 10.22 -1.03 -15.65
CA GLY A 214 10.18 -2.38 -16.25
C GLY A 214 10.30 -3.51 -15.22
N GLU A 215 10.14 -3.21 -13.93
CA GLU A 215 10.12 -4.21 -12.86
C GLU A 215 8.78 -4.93 -12.83
N ASN A 216 8.81 -6.26 -12.81
CA ASN A 216 7.59 -7.06 -12.75
C ASN A 216 7.05 -7.10 -11.30
N PRO A 217 5.83 -6.61 -11.02
CA PRO A 217 5.22 -6.65 -9.68
C PRO A 217 5.05 -8.09 -9.15
N ALA A 218 4.95 -9.08 -10.03
CA ALA A 218 4.88 -10.49 -9.66
C ALA A 218 6.18 -11.04 -9.06
N SER A 219 7.28 -10.27 -9.09
CA SER A 219 8.54 -10.63 -8.42
C SER A 219 8.46 -10.49 -6.90
N ILE A 220 7.52 -9.69 -6.38
CA ILE A 220 7.27 -9.54 -4.95
C ILE A 220 6.38 -10.70 -4.50
N VAL A 221 7.00 -11.70 -3.87
CA VAL A 221 6.31 -12.87 -3.32
C VAL A 221 5.85 -12.56 -1.90
N LEU A 222 4.57 -12.78 -1.63
CA LEU A 222 3.96 -12.60 -0.32
C LEU A 222 4.05 -13.89 0.50
N LYS A 223 4.15 -13.73 1.82
CA LYS A 223 4.25 -14.81 2.79
C LYS A 223 3.04 -14.82 3.70
N SER A 224 2.78 -15.97 4.31
CA SER A 224 1.70 -16.08 5.31
C SER A 224 1.89 -15.03 6.41
N GLY A 225 0.81 -14.33 6.76
CA GLY A 225 0.81 -13.25 7.77
C GLY A 225 1.16 -11.86 7.23
N ASP A 226 1.54 -11.72 5.97
CA ASP A 226 1.73 -10.40 5.35
C ASP A 226 0.40 -9.62 5.33
N LEU A 227 0.46 -8.32 5.58
CA LEU A 227 -0.64 -7.37 5.40
C LEU A 227 -0.29 -6.41 4.26
N LEU A 228 -1.04 -6.48 3.16
CA LEU A 228 -0.96 -5.54 2.06
C LEU A 228 -2.09 -4.51 2.19
N ARG A 229 -1.72 -3.25 2.39
CA ARG A 229 -2.67 -2.14 2.46
C ARG A 229 -2.55 -1.25 1.22
N ILE A 230 -3.67 -1.02 0.54
CA ILE A 230 -3.77 -0.11 -0.59
C ILE A 230 -4.41 1.19 -0.09
N MET A 231 -3.70 2.31 -0.24
CA MET A 231 -4.18 3.60 0.26
C MET A 231 -5.23 4.21 -0.67
N SER A 232 -6.10 5.06 -0.10
CA SER A 232 -6.99 5.90 -0.90
C SER A 232 -6.26 7.13 -1.44
N ARG A 233 -6.61 7.52 -2.67
CA ARG A 233 -6.11 8.76 -3.28
C ARG A 233 -6.53 9.98 -2.47
N ASP A 234 -7.67 9.92 -1.78
CA ASP A 234 -8.18 11.01 -0.95
C ASP A 234 -7.33 11.24 0.30
N GLU A 235 -6.69 10.19 0.84
CA GLU A 235 -5.75 10.30 1.96
C GLU A 235 -4.44 11.00 1.57
N SER A 236 -4.22 11.15 0.27
CA SER A 236 -3.00 11.71 -0.31
C SER A 236 -3.22 13.04 -1.03
N GLY A 237 -4.34 13.70 -0.70
CA GLY A 237 -4.68 15.00 -1.26
C GLY A 237 -3.64 16.08 -0.97
N VAL A 238 -3.58 17.05 -1.89
CA VAL A 238 -2.75 18.25 -1.79
C VAL A 238 -3.65 19.48 -1.77
N PHE A 239 -3.38 20.40 -0.87
CA PHE A 239 -4.22 21.58 -0.72
C PHE A 239 -3.77 22.67 -1.69
N VAL A 240 -4.67 23.13 -2.56
CA VAL A 240 -4.40 24.24 -3.48
C VAL A 240 -5.21 25.45 -3.03
N MET A 241 -4.51 26.54 -2.71
CA MET A 241 -5.07 27.75 -2.10
C MET A 241 -4.47 29.04 -2.69
N GLY A 242 -5.07 30.18 -2.34
CA GLY A 242 -4.64 31.49 -2.81
C GLY A 242 -5.39 31.92 -4.08
N GLU A 243 -4.70 32.63 -4.97
CA GLU A 243 -5.26 33.22 -6.19
C GLU A 243 -5.42 32.21 -7.33
N VAL A 244 -6.18 31.15 -7.08
CA VAL A 244 -6.64 30.18 -8.08
C VAL A 244 -8.14 30.36 -8.35
N ASN A 245 -8.63 29.90 -9.50
CA ASN A 245 -10.05 30.05 -9.82
C ASN A 245 -10.96 29.26 -8.87
N ARG A 246 -10.50 28.12 -8.35
CA ARG A 246 -11.22 27.25 -7.41
C ARG A 246 -10.27 26.59 -6.41
N PRO A 247 -10.10 27.16 -5.20
CA PRO A 247 -9.37 26.49 -4.12
C PRO A 247 -9.96 25.10 -3.83
N VAL A 248 -9.12 24.06 -3.80
CA VAL A 248 -9.56 22.66 -3.71
C VAL A 248 -8.47 21.78 -3.10
N THR A 249 -8.86 20.63 -2.57
CA THR A 249 -7.94 19.52 -2.33
C THR A 249 -7.76 18.74 -3.64
N ALA A 250 -6.62 18.92 -4.29
CA ALA A 250 -6.27 18.18 -5.50
C ALA A 250 -5.96 16.72 -5.16
N ILE A 251 -6.57 15.80 -5.90
CA ILE A 251 -6.46 14.37 -5.68
C ILE A 251 -5.51 13.76 -6.72
N PRO A 252 -4.58 12.89 -6.32
CA PRO A 252 -3.72 12.15 -7.23
C PRO A 252 -4.48 11.37 -8.31
N MET A 253 -3.80 11.12 -9.43
CA MET A 253 -4.28 10.19 -10.44
C MET A 253 -4.25 8.75 -9.92
N LYS A 254 -4.83 7.80 -10.66
CA LYS A 254 -4.79 6.36 -10.31
C LYS A 254 -3.36 5.83 -10.12
N SER A 255 -2.40 6.42 -10.83
CA SER A 255 -0.98 6.12 -10.72
C SER A 255 -0.33 6.59 -9.41
N GLY A 256 -1.08 7.29 -8.54
CA GLY A 256 -0.56 7.95 -7.34
C GLY A 256 0.20 9.24 -7.61
N LYS A 257 0.46 9.56 -8.88
CA LYS A 257 1.14 10.80 -9.29
C LYS A 257 0.19 11.99 -9.21
N LEU A 258 0.73 13.11 -8.73
CA LEU A 258 0.10 14.41 -8.76
C LEU A 258 1.19 15.44 -9.02
N THR A 259 1.20 16.04 -10.21
CA THR A 259 2.15 17.10 -10.51
C THR A 259 1.60 18.45 -10.08
N LEU A 260 2.46 19.46 -9.96
CA LEU A 260 2.01 20.83 -9.69
C LEU A 260 1.03 21.32 -10.76
N SER A 261 1.28 21.01 -12.03
CA SER A 261 0.36 21.34 -13.13
C SER A 261 -1.01 20.65 -12.98
N ASP A 262 -1.03 19.38 -12.57
CA ASP A 262 -2.28 18.65 -12.33
C ASP A 262 -3.09 19.30 -11.19
N ALA A 263 -2.42 19.66 -10.10
CA ALA A 263 -3.05 20.30 -8.95
C ALA A 263 -3.64 21.68 -9.32
N LEU A 264 -2.88 22.51 -10.05
CA LEU A 264 -3.38 23.78 -10.57
C LEU A 264 -4.56 23.58 -11.52
N SER A 265 -4.51 22.58 -12.41
CA SER A 265 -5.59 22.25 -13.34
C SER A 265 -6.87 21.87 -12.60
N GLN A 266 -6.77 21.01 -11.58
CA GLN A 266 -7.90 20.64 -10.72
C GLN A 266 -8.48 21.85 -9.96
N ALA A 267 -7.63 22.80 -9.57
CA ALA A 267 -8.02 24.07 -8.97
C ALA A 267 -8.57 25.10 -9.98
N GLY A 268 -8.79 24.70 -11.24
CA GLY A 268 -9.33 25.57 -12.28
C GLY A 268 -8.30 26.56 -12.86
N SER A 269 -7.01 26.33 -12.69
CA SER A 269 -5.89 27.22 -13.05
C SER A 269 -5.78 28.50 -12.21
N LEU A 270 -4.72 29.26 -12.43
CA LEU A 270 -4.47 30.56 -11.79
C LEU A 270 -5.58 31.56 -12.17
N ASN A 271 -5.92 32.46 -11.23
CA ASN A 271 -6.83 33.56 -11.52
C ASN A 271 -6.10 34.64 -12.33
N THR A 272 -6.50 34.85 -13.58
CA THR A 272 -5.82 35.81 -14.49
C THR A 272 -5.96 37.28 -14.08
N GLY A 273 -6.92 37.61 -13.21
CA GLY A 273 -7.15 38.98 -12.75
C GLY A 273 -6.43 39.36 -11.46
N SER A 274 -6.07 38.39 -10.62
CA SER A 274 -5.55 38.64 -9.27
C SER A 274 -4.26 37.89 -8.93
N ALA A 275 -3.95 36.79 -9.61
CA ALA A 275 -2.77 35.98 -9.34
C ALA A 275 -1.49 36.64 -9.88
N ASP A 276 -0.42 36.53 -9.11
CA ASP A 276 0.94 36.78 -9.59
C ASP A 276 1.55 35.43 -9.99
N ALA A 277 1.73 35.20 -11.29
CA ALA A 277 2.29 33.96 -11.81
C ALA A 277 3.74 33.71 -11.35
N ALA A 278 4.47 34.73 -10.86
CA ALA A 278 5.79 34.51 -10.26
C ALA A 278 5.69 33.90 -8.88
N GLN A 279 4.58 34.07 -8.16
CA GLN A 279 4.50 33.82 -6.72
C GLN A 279 3.77 32.51 -6.43
N LEU A 280 4.27 31.41 -7.00
CA LEU A 280 3.78 30.08 -6.70
C LEU A 280 4.71 29.41 -5.68
N PHE A 281 4.15 29.07 -4.52
CA PHE A 281 4.86 28.42 -3.44
C PHE A 281 4.29 27.03 -3.15
N ILE A 282 5.17 26.09 -2.83
CA ILE A 282 4.80 24.77 -2.34
C ILE A 282 5.43 24.63 -0.96
N VAL A 283 4.60 24.40 0.05
CA VAL A 283 5.04 24.10 1.40
C VAL A 283 4.92 22.60 1.62
N ARG A 284 6.05 21.96 1.90
CA ARG A 284 6.16 20.51 2.14
C ARG A 284 6.67 20.24 3.54
N GLY A 285 5.96 19.37 4.26
CA GLY A 285 6.29 18.97 5.64
C GLY A 285 5.19 19.35 6.63
N SER A 286 5.39 18.93 7.88
CA SER A 286 4.52 19.23 9.03
C SER A 286 5.32 20.01 10.07
N LEU A 287 4.66 20.60 11.06
CA LEU A 287 5.32 21.36 12.15
C LEU A 287 6.40 20.58 12.94
N ASP A 288 6.37 19.24 12.89
CA ASP A 288 7.36 18.36 13.54
C ASP A 288 8.64 18.18 12.72
N THR A 289 8.64 18.56 11.44
CA THR A 289 9.81 18.53 10.55
C THR A 289 10.14 19.94 10.08
N GLU A 290 11.41 20.24 9.79
CA GLU A 290 11.76 21.52 9.17
C GLU A 290 11.00 21.65 7.84
N PRO A 291 10.03 22.57 7.72
CA PRO A 291 9.22 22.68 6.51
C PRO A 291 10.11 23.14 5.36
N LYS A 292 9.88 22.60 4.17
CA LYS A 292 10.59 23.00 2.95
C LYS A 292 9.65 23.83 2.10
N VAL A 293 10.12 24.99 1.67
CA VAL A 293 9.38 25.87 0.78
C VAL A 293 10.03 25.82 -0.59
N PHE A 294 9.24 25.48 -1.60
CA PHE A 294 9.64 25.53 -2.99
C PHE A 294 8.93 26.69 -3.69
N HIS A 295 9.62 27.31 -4.64
CA HIS A 295 9.10 28.47 -5.36
C HIS A 295 9.22 28.23 -6.87
N LEU A 296 8.17 28.54 -7.63
CA LEU A 296 8.18 28.49 -9.08
C LEU A 296 7.71 29.81 -9.66
N ASP A 297 8.56 30.44 -10.48
CA ASP A 297 8.17 31.55 -11.33
C ASP A 297 7.52 31.03 -12.63
N ALA A 298 6.19 31.06 -12.68
CA ALA A 298 5.38 30.53 -13.78
C ALA A 298 5.00 31.60 -14.83
N HIS A 299 5.66 32.76 -14.89
CA HIS A 299 5.42 33.76 -15.95
C HIS A 299 5.72 33.22 -17.35
N SER A 300 6.72 32.35 -17.46
CA SER A 300 7.10 31.76 -18.74
C SER A 300 6.38 30.43 -18.96
N PRO A 301 5.84 30.18 -20.16
CA PRO A 301 5.33 28.86 -20.54
C PRO A 301 6.34 27.73 -20.35
N VAL A 302 7.65 28.04 -20.43
CA VAL A 302 8.73 27.06 -20.19
C VAL A 302 8.77 26.63 -18.72
N SER A 303 8.50 27.52 -17.77
CA SER A 303 8.42 27.17 -16.34
C SER A 303 7.26 26.24 -16.03
N MET A 304 6.21 26.24 -16.87
CA MET A 304 5.09 25.30 -16.73
C MET A 304 5.50 23.85 -17.06
N VAL A 305 6.57 23.66 -17.84
CA VAL A 305 7.18 22.34 -18.04
C VAL A 305 7.78 21.82 -16.73
N LEU A 306 8.37 22.70 -15.91
CA LEU A 306 8.89 22.36 -14.58
C LEU A 306 7.74 21.98 -13.64
N ALA A 307 6.62 22.71 -13.68
CA ALA A 307 5.41 22.36 -12.93
C ALA A 307 4.86 20.96 -13.29
N ASN A 308 4.97 20.56 -14.56
CA ASN A 308 4.54 19.24 -15.01
C ASN A 308 5.51 18.11 -14.59
N GLN A 309 6.74 18.45 -14.21
CA GLN A 309 7.75 17.49 -13.75
C GLN A 309 7.91 17.48 -12.22
N PHE A 310 7.40 18.49 -11.54
CA PHE A 310 7.45 18.61 -10.09
C PHE A 310 6.30 17.81 -9.46
N GLU A 311 6.62 16.62 -8.95
CA GLU A 311 5.68 15.76 -8.23
C GLU A 311 5.43 16.29 -6.80
N LEU A 312 4.16 16.46 -6.47
CA LEU A 312 3.68 16.85 -5.15
C LEU A 312 3.58 15.62 -4.22
N GLN A 313 3.79 15.85 -2.93
CA GLN A 313 3.68 14.84 -1.88
C GLN A 313 2.36 14.99 -1.12
N PRO A 314 1.85 13.90 -0.50
CA PRO A 314 0.68 13.97 0.35
C PRO A 314 0.77 15.12 1.34
N LYS A 315 -0.32 15.88 1.46
CA LYS A 315 -0.44 17.02 2.38
C LYS A 315 0.46 18.22 2.06
N ASP A 316 1.09 18.26 0.88
CA ASP A 316 1.68 19.51 0.39
C ASP A 316 0.61 20.61 0.35
N ILE A 317 1.06 21.86 0.50
CA ILE A 317 0.22 23.04 0.32
C ILE A 317 0.78 23.83 -0.86
N VAL A 318 0.00 23.92 -1.93
CA VAL A 318 0.26 24.80 -3.07
C VAL A 318 -0.45 26.12 -2.80
N TYR A 319 0.32 27.19 -2.74
CA TYR A 319 -0.17 28.54 -2.50
C TYR A 319 0.23 29.45 -3.66
N VAL A 320 -0.74 30.15 -4.23
CA VAL A 320 -0.54 31.16 -5.26
C VAL A 320 -0.79 32.53 -4.63
N ASP A 321 0.23 33.39 -4.60
CA ASP A 321 0.05 34.77 -4.13
C ASP A 321 -0.50 35.67 -5.26
N GLY A 322 -1.03 36.82 -4.87
CA GLY A 322 -1.47 37.87 -5.79
C GLY A 322 -0.45 39.01 -5.93
N ASN A 323 -0.90 40.11 -6.53
CA ASN A 323 -0.09 41.33 -6.77
C ASN A 323 0.29 42.13 -5.49
N GLY A 324 0.72 41.48 -4.41
CA GLY A 324 1.06 42.15 -3.15
C GLY A 324 1.96 41.33 -2.22
N LEU A 325 3.26 41.60 -2.31
CA LEU A 325 4.44 41.01 -1.63
C LEU A 325 4.45 40.85 -0.08
N VAL A 326 3.30 40.77 0.63
CA VAL A 326 3.29 40.74 2.11
C VAL A 326 2.20 39.83 2.73
N ARG A 327 1.77 38.75 2.06
CA ARG A 327 0.77 37.83 2.67
C ARG A 327 1.23 36.42 2.95
N PHE A 328 2.23 35.86 2.25
CA PHE A 328 2.70 34.50 2.54
C PHE A 328 3.17 34.32 3.99
N ASN A 329 3.98 35.23 4.53
CA ASN A 329 4.41 35.20 5.95
C ASN A 329 3.22 35.24 6.94
N ARG A 330 2.11 35.89 6.56
CA ARG A 330 0.89 35.96 7.37
C ARG A 330 0.04 34.69 7.24
N VAL A 331 -0.08 34.13 6.04
CA VAL A 331 -0.80 32.86 5.78
C VAL A 331 -0.10 31.70 6.48
N LEU A 332 1.23 31.63 6.41
CA LEU A 332 2.03 30.65 7.17
C LEU A 332 1.78 30.80 8.68
N SER A 333 1.72 32.04 9.22
CA SER A 333 1.40 32.26 10.64
C SER A 333 -0.04 31.92 11.04
N LEU A 334 -0.98 31.86 10.09
CA LEU A 334 -2.41 31.60 10.32
C LEU A 334 -2.82 30.14 10.10
N LEU A 335 -2.11 29.38 9.27
CA LEU A 335 -2.40 27.96 9.00
C LEU A 335 -1.93 27.05 10.14
N LEU A 336 -0.89 27.42 10.89
CA LEU A 336 -0.28 26.57 11.91
C LEU A 336 -1.15 26.37 13.17
N PRO A 337 -1.89 27.37 13.71
CA PRO A 337 -2.76 27.16 14.88
C PRO A 337 -3.98 26.27 14.60
N ALA A 338 -4.50 26.25 13.36
CA ALA A 338 -5.68 25.48 12.99
C ALA A 338 -5.41 23.96 12.92
N ILE A 339 -4.17 23.56 12.61
CA ILE A 339 -3.74 22.16 12.61
C ILE A 339 -3.72 21.59 14.05
N ASN A 340 -3.38 22.41 15.05
CA ASN A 340 -3.41 21.99 16.45
C ASN A 340 -4.83 21.78 16.99
N ALA A 341 -5.80 22.61 16.60
CA ALA A 341 -7.18 22.51 17.08
C ALA A 341 -7.91 21.23 16.56
N GLY A 342 -7.55 20.74 15.38
CA GLY A 342 -8.08 19.49 14.81
C GLY A 342 -7.43 18.22 15.38
N LEU A 343 -6.18 18.29 15.83
CA LEU A 343 -5.47 17.15 16.46
C LEU A 343 -5.79 17.00 17.95
N THR A 344 -6.04 18.10 18.68
CA THR A 344 -6.44 18.01 20.10
C THR A 344 -7.88 17.57 20.31
N THR A 345 -8.79 17.82 19.36
CA THR A 345 -10.18 17.34 19.48
C THR A 345 -10.30 15.82 19.26
N ALA A 346 -9.39 15.20 18.50
CA ALA A 346 -9.34 13.74 18.36
C ALA A 346 -8.77 13.01 19.60
N ILE A 347 -8.05 13.70 20.48
CA ILE A 347 -7.42 13.10 21.68
C ILE A 347 -8.26 13.35 22.94
N VAL A 348 -9.12 14.37 22.97
CA VAL A 348 -9.93 14.73 24.16
C VAL A 348 -11.32 14.09 24.16
N THR A 349 -11.78 13.49 23.06
CA THR A 349 -12.92 12.55 23.08
C THR A 349 -12.43 11.11 23.10
N LYS A 350 -11.93 10.67 24.26
CA LYS A 350 -11.98 9.27 24.67
C LYS A 350 -12.32 9.18 26.15
#